data_AF-A0A7X9Q1K9-F1
#
_entry.id   AF-A0A7X9Q1K9-F1
#
_cell.length_a   1.000
_cell.length_b   1.000
_cell.length_c   1.000
_cell.angle_alpha   90.00
_cell.angle_beta   90.00
_cell.angle_gamma   90.00
#
_symmetry.space_group_name_H-M   'P 1'
#
loop_
_entity.id
_entity.type
_entity.pdbx_description
1 polymer ?
#
loop_
_entity_poly.entity_id
_entity_poly.type
_entity_poly.pdbx_seq_one_letter_code
_entity_poly.pdbx_strand_id
1 'polypeptide(L)'
;MCDCLVALPAATEGACTLFAKNSDRPPAERQVVHWSAPRRDLGVLRTTHIDVAAHDADTLGCVLSRPAWGWGAEHGVNEAGVAIGNTTVYTTLDPRGAAPALTGMDLVRLALERATSASEAVAIITALLERHGQGG
;
A
#
# COMPACT_ATOMS: atom_id res chain seq x y z
N MET A 1 -0.95 -13.79 -11.87
CA MET A 1 0.35 -13.57 -11.21
C MET A 1 0.67 -12.10 -11.34
N CYS A 2 0.89 -11.44 -10.21
CA CYS A 2 1.30 -10.05 -10.12
C CYS A 2 2.79 -9.98 -9.76
N ASP A 3 3.50 -9.06 -10.37
CA ASP A 3 4.94 -8.90 -10.22
C ASP A 3 5.25 -7.43 -9.94
N CYS A 4 6.34 -7.21 -9.20
CA CYS A 4 6.93 -5.88 -9.01
C CYS A 4 8.31 -5.88 -9.65
N LEU A 5 8.65 -4.81 -10.35
CA LEU A 5 9.96 -4.60 -10.96
C LEU A 5 10.51 -3.24 -10.54
N VAL A 6 11.81 -3.22 -10.21
CA VAL A 6 12.54 -2.00 -9.87
C VAL A 6 13.78 -1.92 -10.76
N ALA A 7 13.97 -0.78 -11.42
CA ALA A 7 15.24 -0.43 -12.05
C ALA A 7 15.80 0.81 -11.35
N LEU A 8 16.98 0.67 -10.74
CA LEU A 8 17.67 1.76 -10.06
C LEU A 8 18.30 2.73 -11.07
N PRO A 9 18.69 3.96 -10.67
CA PRO A 9 19.27 4.96 -11.56
C PRO A 9 20.41 4.46 -12.45
N ALA A 10 21.28 3.58 -11.92
CA ALA A 10 22.38 3.00 -12.67
C ALA A 10 21.95 2.08 -13.83
N ALA A 11 20.69 1.63 -13.85
CA ALA A 11 20.13 0.71 -14.83
C ALA A 11 19.12 1.37 -15.78
N THR A 12 18.98 2.71 -15.76
CA THR A 12 17.99 3.44 -16.57
C THR A 12 18.64 4.56 -17.39
N GLU A 13 18.16 4.76 -18.61
CA GLU A 13 18.70 5.77 -19.56
C GLU A 13 18.55 7.23 -19.04
N GLY A 14 17.70 7.46 -18.04
CA GLY A 14 17.46 8.78 -17.43
C GLY A 14 18.01 8.96 -16.02
N ALA A 15 18.83 8.03 -15.50
CA ALA A 15 19.32 8.06 -14.12
C ALA A 15 18.21 8.25 -13.07
N CYS A 16 17.04 7.67 -13.31
CA CYS A 16 15.90 7.69 -12.40
C CYS A 16 15.58 6.29 -11.89
N THR A 17 14.91 6.21 -10.75
CA THR A 17 14.34 4.95 -10.27
C THR A 17 13.02 4.71 -10.98
N LEU A 18 12.87 3.56 -11.61
CA LEU A 18 11.59 3.10 -12.16
C LEU A 18 11.01 2.02 -11.26
N PHE A 19 9.72 2.16 -10.94
CA PHE A 19 8.92 1.15 -10.27
C PHE A 19 7.77 0.75 -11.19
N ALA A 20 7.58 -0.56 -11.37
CA ALA A 20 6.47 -1.12 -12.13
C ALA A 20 5.80 -2.23 -11.32
N LYS A 21 4.47 -2.31 -11.41
CA LYS A 21 3.67 -3.40 -10.85
C LYS A 21 2.51 -3.69 -11.79
N ASN A 22 2.32 -4.97 -12.16
CA ASN A 22 1.09 -5.43 -12.79
C ASN A 22 0.14 -6.01 -11.73
N SER A 23 -1.16 -5.95 -12.02
CA SER A 23 -2.21 -6.51 -11.18
C SER A 23 -2.64 -7.87 -11.71
N ASP A 24 -2.90 -8.83 -10.82
CA ASP A 24 -3.49 -10.12 -11.16
C ASP A 24 -4.95 -10.25 -10.75
N ARG A 25 -5.59 -9.11 -10.48
CA ARG A 25 -7.02 -9.05 -10.19
C ARG A 25 -7.83 -9.56 -11.38
N PRO A 26 -9.05 -10.10 -11.12
CA PRO A 26 -9.92 -10.55 -12.19
C PRO A 26 -10.15 -9.47 -13.25
N PRO A 27 -10.17 -9.80 -14.56
CA PRO A 27 -10.29 -8.80 -15.63
C PRO A 27 -11.54 -7.91 -15.55
N ALA A 28 -12.62 -8.43 -14.96
CA ALA A 28 -13.87 -7.69 -14.77
C ALA A 28 -13.85 -6.79 -13.52
N GLU A 29 -12.82 -6.88 -12.68
CA GLU A 29 -12.73 -6.05 -11.48
C GLU A 29 -12.14 -4.68 -11.82
N ARG A 30 -12.95 -3.65 -11.59
CA ARG A 30 -12.55 -2.26 -11.84
C ARG A 30 -11.43 -1.83 -10.90
N GLN A 31 -10.32 -1.40 -11.50
CA GLN A 31 -9.26 -0.65 -10.84
C GLN A 31 -9.55 0.85 -10.95
N VAL A 32 -9.42 1.57 -9.84
CA VAL A 32 -9.63 3.01 -9.74
C VAL A 32 -8.28 3.67 -9.50
N VAL A 33 -7.87 4.52 -10.44
CA VAL A 33 -6.74 5.42 -10.26
C VAL A 33 -7.27 6.78 -9.85
N HIS A 34 -6.77 7.31 -8.73
CA HIS A 34 -7.19 8.62 -8.26
C HIS A 34 -6.10 9.30 -7.43
N TRP A 35 -6.23 10.62 -7.31
CA TRP A 35 -5.49 11.40 -6.31
C TRP A 35 -6.17 11.26 -4.94
N SER A 36 -5.39 11.00 -3.91
CA SER A 36 -5.76 11.03 -2.50
C SER A 36 -5.08 12.25 -1.89
N ALA A 37 -5.84 13.28 -1.55
CA ALA A 37 -5.30 14.51 -0.99
C ALA A 37 -4.73 14.28 0.43
N PRO A 38 -3.74 15.10 0.84
CA PRO A 38 -3.32 15.20 2.23
C PRO A 38 -4.51 15.40 3.17
N ARG A 39 -4.48 14.76 4.34
CA ARG A 39 -5.52 14.90 5.36
C ARG A 39 -4.97 14.73 6.76
N ARG A 40 -5.69 15.26 7.74
CA ARG A 40 -5.53 14.90 9.15
C ARG A 40 -6.63 13.91 9.54
N ASP A 41 -6.25 12.70 9.88
CA ASP A 41 -7.18 11.74 10.49
C ASP A 41 -7.34 12.07 11.99
N LEU A 42 -8.58 12.03 12.50
CA LEU A 42 -8.87 12.29 13.92
C LEU A 42 -9.47 11.04 14.56
N GLY A 43 -8.89 10.60 15.68
CA GLY A 43 -9.36 9.46 16.44
C GLY A 43 -9.05 8.13 15.75
N VAL A 44 -10.00 7.61 14.97
CA VAL A 44 -9.96 6.27 14.37
C VAL A 44 -10.09 6.37 12.86
N LEU A 45 -9.26 5.60 12.15
CA LEU A 45 -9.30 5.43 10.71
C LEU A 45 -9.85 4.03 10.39
N ARG A 46 -10.94 3.99 9.62
CA ARG A 46 -11.51 2.74 9.11
C ARG A 46 -10.76 2.29 7.85
N THR A 47 -10.06 1.16 7.94
CA THR A 47 -9.43 0.51 6.78
C THR A 47 -10.40 -0.50 6.15
N THR A 48 -9.90 -1.44 5.34
CA THR A 48 -10.76 -2.40 4.62
C THR A 48 -11.55 -3.31 5.57
N HIS A 49 -10.93 -3.82 6.64
CA HIS A 49 -11.58 -4.78 7.56
C HIS A 49 -11.51 -4.42 9.04
N ILE A 50 -10.57 -3.56 9.43
CA ILE A 50 -10.38 -3.18 10.83
C ILE A 50 -10.29 -1.65 10.97
N ASP A 51 -10.50 -1.20 12.20
CA ASP A 51 -10.29 0.19 12.58
C ASP A 51 -8.89 0.32 13.21
N VAL A 52 -8.12 1.34 12.81
CA VAL A 52 -6.79 1.64 13.38
C VAL A 52 -6.76 3.04 13.98
N ALA A 53 -5.81 3.28 14.90
CA ALA A 53 -5.58 4.62 15.43
C ALA A 53 -5.17 5.58 14.30
N ALA A 54 -5.69 6.81 14.35
CA ALA A 54 -5.28 7.86 13.44
C ALA A 54 -3.79 8.14 13.54
N HIS A 55 -3.19 8.54 12.41
CA HIS A 55 -1.83 9.05 12.40
C HIS A 55 -1.79 10.41 13.12
N ASP A 56 -0.71 10.67 13.85
CA ASP A 56 -0.50 11.88 14.64
C ASP A 56 -0.05 13.09 13.79
N ALA A 57 0.27 12.88 12.51
CA ALA A 57 0.61 13.92 11.55
C ALA A 57 -0.35 13.95 10.34
N ASP A 58 -0.23 14.99 9.53
CA ASP A 58 -0.93 15.05 8.24
C ASP A 58 -0.37 13.98 7.30
N THR A 59 -1.26 13.34 6.55
CA THR A 59 -0.82 12.38 5.53
C THR A 59 -0.28 13.11 4.30
N LEU A 60 0.60 12.44 3.57
CA LEU A 60 1.07 12.88 2.26
C LEU A 60 0.01 12.67 1.18
N GLY A 61 0.01 13.56 0.18
CA GLY A 61 -0.77 13.41 -1.04
C GLY A 61 -0.25 12.25 -1.89
N CYS A 62 -1.15 11.41 -2.41
CA CYS A 62 -0.79 10.18 -3.13
C CYS A 62 -1.61 9.99 -4.41
N VAL A 63 -0.97 9.58 -5.50
CA VAL A 63 -1.68 8.91 -6.61
C VAL A 63 -1.77 7.43 -6.27
N LEU A 64 -2.99 6.90 -6.19
CA LEU A 64 -3.25 5.52 -5.80
C LEU A 64 -3.98 4.77 -6.92
N SER A 65 -3.70 3.47 -7.02
CA SER A 65 -4.45 2.51 -7.83
C SER A 65 -4.97 1.40 -6.92
N ARG A 66 -6.28 1.11 -7.00
CA ARG A 66 -6.97 0.20 -6.06
C ARG A 66 -8.18 -0.50 -6.68
N PRO A 67 -8.58 -1.69 -6.19
CA PRO A 67 -9.87 -2.24 -6.53
C PRO A 67 -11.02 -1.37 -5.99
N ALA A 68 -12.16 -1.39 -6.68
CA ALA A 68 -13.29 -0.52 -6.32
C ALA A 68 -13.86 -0.78 -4.91
N TRP A 69 -13.76 -1.99 -4.37
CA TRP A 69 -14.36 -2.39 -3.10
C TRP A 69 -13.48 -2.16 -1.85
N GLY A 70 -12.15 -2.11 -2.00
CA GLY A 70 -11.23 -2.03 -0.85
C GLY A 70 -11.21 -0.67 -0.17
N TRP A 71 -10.39 -0.43 0.84
CA TRP A 71 -9.97 0.91 1.24
C TRP A 71 -8.53 1.21 0.80
N GLY A 72 -7.66 0.22 0.96
CA GLY A 72 -6.25 0.26 0.61
C GLY A 72 -5.96 0.37 -0.89
N ALA A 73 -4.67 0.34 -1.23
CA ALA A 73 -4.16 0.48 -2.60
C ALA A 73 -3.29 -0.71 -3.01
N GLU A 74 -3.37 -1.09 -4.28
CA GLU A 74 -2.46 -2.09 -4.85
C GLU A 74 -1.07 -1.54 -5.09
N HIS A 75 -1.01 -0.27 -5.49
CA HIS A 75 0.20 0.50 -5.70
C HIS A 75 -0.11 2.00 -5.75
N GLY A 76 0.95 2.80 -5.65
CA GLY A 76 0.87 4.24 -5.81
C GLY A 76 2.23 4.91 -5.65
N VAL A 77 2.20 6.24 -5.75
CA VAL A 77 3.34 7.12 -5.47
C VAL A 77 2.85 8.33 -4.68
N ASN A 78 3.61 8.75 -3.67
CA ASN A 78 3.29 9.93 -2.88
C ASN A 78 4.09 11.17 -3.34
N GLU A 79 3.73 12.34 -2.81
CA GLU A 79 4.37 13.61 -3.14
C GLU A 79 5.83 13.74 -2.66
N ALA A 80 6.27 12.86 -1.76
CA ALA A 80 7.68 12.73 -1.36
C ALA A 80 8.49 11.84 -2.33
N GLY A 81 7.86 11.27 -3.37
CA GLY A 81 8.51 10.41 -4.36
C GLY A 81 8.68 8.95 -3.92
N VAL A 82 7.97 8.51 -2.88
CA VAL A 82 7.95 7.10 -2.46
C VAL A 82 6.93 6.34 -3.31
N ALA A 83 7.38 5.29 -3.99
CA ALA A 83 6.53 4.35 -4.71
C ALA A 83 6.44 3.01 -3.97
N ILE A 84 5.24 2.46 -3.86
CA ILE A 84 5.00 1.17 -3.20
C ILE A 84 3.98 0.40 -4.04
N GLY A 85 4.16 -0.92 -4.13
CA GLY A 85 3.14 -1.84 -4.61
C GLY A 85 3.27 -3.19 -3.94
N ASN A 86 2.16 -3.89 -3.79
CA ASN A 86 2.14 -5.23 -3.20
C ASN A 86 2.10 -6.33 -4.28
N THR A 87 2.51 -7.54 -3.88
CA THR A 87 2.31 -8.77 -4.64
C THR A 87 1.74 -9.84 -3.74
N THR A 88 0.92 -10.72 -4.30
CA THR A 88 0.38 -11.88 -3.59
C THR A 88 1.43 -12.97 -3.53
N VAL A 89 1.79 -13.39 -2.32
CA VAL A 89 2.64 -14.56 -2.08
C VAL A 89 1.75 -15.74 -1.71
N TYR A 90 1.76 -16.79 -2.53
CA TYR A 90 1.07 -18.03 -2.23
C TYR A 90 1.90 -18.88 -1.27
N THR A 91 1.32 -19.21 -0.12
CA THR A 91 1.96 -20.04 0.92
C THR A 91 1.16 -21.32 1.15
N THR A 92 1.72 -22.26 1.91
CA THR A 92 1.05 -23.52 2.30
C THR A 92 0.11 -23.36 3.48
N LEU A 93 0.06 -22.18 4.13
CA LEU A 93 -0.84 -21.90 5.24
C LEU A 93 -2.25 -21.61 4.73
N ASP A 94 -3.27 -22.08 5.45
CA ASP A 94 -4.68 -21.80 5.15
C ASP A 94 -5.10 -20.47 5.81
N PRO A 95 -5.37 -19.41 5.03
CA PRO A 95 -5.69 -18.10 5.58
C PRO A 95 -7.14 -18.00 6.07
N ARG A 96 -8.03 -18.96 5.76
CA ARG A 96 -9.48 -18.85 6.04
C ARG A 96 -9.84 -18.80 7.53
N GLY A 97 -8.94 -19.27 8.40
CA GLY A 97 -9.09 -19.19 9.85
C GLY A 97 -8.46 -17.96 10.49
N ALA A 98 -7.78 -17.10 9.72
CA ALA A 98 -7.14 -15.91 10.25
C ALA A 98 -8.18 -14.88 10.70
N ALA A 99 -7.90 -14.20 11.81
CA ALA A 99 -8.73 -13.08 12.25
C ALA A 99 -8.63 -11.91 11.23
N PRO A 100 -9.68 -11.09 11.09
CA PRO A 100 -9.59 -9.85 10.31
C PRO A 100 -8.44 -8.97 10.79
N ALA A 101 -7.65 -8.46 9.85
CA ALA A 101 -6.48 -7.63 10.12
C ALA A 101 -6.29 -6.63 8.98
N LEU A 102 -5.11 -6.00 8.88
CA LEU A 102 -4.79 -5.16 7.73
C LEU A 102 -4.55 -6.03 6.50
N THR A 103 -5.15 -5.64 5.37
CA THR A 103 -4.80 -6.28 4.09
C THR A 103 -3.43 -5.78 3.61
N GLY A 104 -2.82 -6.52 2.68
CA GLY A 104 -1.62 -6.04 1.98
C GLY A 104 -1.85 -4.71 1.25
N MET A 105 -3.08 -4.41 0.84
CA MET A 105 -3.44 -3.14 0.21
C MET A 105 -3.56 -1.99 1.21
N ASP A 106 -4.08 -2.27 2.41
CA ASP A 106 -4.15 -1.26 3.47
C ASP A 106 -2.74 -0.83 3.88
N LEU A 107 -1.81 -1.78 4.02
CA LEU A 107 -0.40 -1.50 4.35
C LEU A 107 0.26 -0.60 3.31
N VAL A 108 0.05 -0.85 2.01
CA VAL A 108 0.57 0.00 0.93
C VAL A 108 0.07 1.44 1.08
N ARG A 109 -1.24 1.63 1.25
CA ARG A 109 -1.82 2.97 1.36
C ARG A 109 -1.35 3.69 2.62
N LEU A 110 -1.39 3.02 3.77
CA LEU A 110 -0.96 3.60 5.04
C LEU A 110 0.50 4.02 5.01
N ALA A 111 1.37 3.25 4.37
CA ALA A 111 2.78 3.59 4.23
C ALA A 111 3.01 4.75 3.25
N LEU A 112 2.35 4.73 2.08
CA LEU A 112 2.41 5.85 1.12
C LEU A 112 1.96 7.17 1.75
N GLU A 113 0.91 7.11 2.57
CA GLU A 113 0.36 8.29 3.22
C GLU A 113 1.23 8.83 4.37
N ARG A 114 2.21 8.07 4.86
CA ARG A 114 2.96 8.42 6.10
C ARG A 114 4.48 8.51 5.91
N ALA A 115 5.03 7.96 4.84
CA ALA A 115 6.48 7.85 4.64
C ALA A 115 7.03 8.88 3.66
N THR A 116 8.14 9.51 4.01
CA THR A 116 8.92 10.41 3.13
C THR A 116 10.08 9.71 2.43
N SER A 117 10.36 8.45 2.78
CA SER A 117 11.38 7.63 2.12
C SER A 117 10.98 6.15 2.06
N ALA A 118 11.62 5.38 1.16
CA ALA A 118 11.39 3.94 1.07
C ALA A 118 11.76 3.20 2.38
N SER A 119 12.83 3.60 3.05
CA SER A 119 13.25 3.01 4.34
C SER A 119 12.24 3.28 5.45
N GLU A 120 11.69 4.50 5.50
CA GLU A 120 10.62 4.85 6.43
C GLU A 120 9.34 4.05 6.15
N ALA A 121 8.98 3.88 4.86
CA ALA A 121 7.85 3.06 4.48
C ALA A 121 7.98 1.61 4.98
N VAL A 122 9.18 1.02 4.87
CA VAL A 122 9.46 -0.31 5.42
C VAL A 122 9.24 -0.34 6.94
N ALA A 123 9.79 0.63 7.68
CA ALA A 123 9.61 0.69 9.13
C ALA A 123 8.13 0.82 9.55
N ILE A 124 7.37 1.64 8.83
CA ILE A 124 5.92 1.82 9.06
C ILE A 124 5.16 0.52 8.78
N ILE A 125 5.43 -0.15 7.65
CA ILE A 125 4.78 -1.42 7.30
C ILE A 125 5.07 -2.48 8.37
N THR A 126 6.33 -2.60 8.80
CA THR A 126 6.72 -3.55 9.85
C THR A 126 5.98 -3.26 11.16
N ALA A 127 5.95 -2.00 11.61
CA ALA A 127 5.26 -1.63 12.84
C ALA A 127 3.74 -1.89 12.78
N LEU A 128 3.11 -1.67 11.63
CA LEU A 128 1.69 -1.97 11.40
C LEU A 128 1.43 -3.47 11.44
N LEU A 129 2.30 -4.28 10.81
CA LEU A 129 2.21 -5.74 10.83
C LEU A 129 2.37 -6.29 12.24
N GLU A 130 3.35 -5.82 13.01
CA GLU A 130 3.57 -6.23 14.40
C GLU A 130 2.36 -5.94 15.29
N ARG A 131 1.72 -4.78 15.08
CA ARG A 131 0.59 -4.32 15.90
C ARG A 131 -0.74 -4.95 15.51
N HIS A 132 -1.00 -5.10 14.22
CA HIS A 132 -2.32 -5.43 13.69
C HIS A 132 -2.38 -6.76 12.93
N GLY A 133 -1.24 -7.38 12.64
CA GLY A 133 -1.15 -8.55 11.78
C GLY A 133 -1.52 -8.27 10.33
N GLN A 134 -1.67 -9.34 9.55
CA GLN A 134 -2.13 -9.29 8.16
C GLN A 134 -3.24 -10.31 7.94
N GLY A 135 -4.33 -9.89 7.29
CA GLY A 135 -5.50 -10.76 7.08
C GLY A 135 -6.67 -10.04 6.41
N GLY A 136 -7.47 -10.81 5.67
CA GLY A 136 -8.59 -10.34 4.84
C GLY A 136 -8.89 -11.33 3.73
#